data_AF-A0AB38Z7Y9-F1
#
_entry.id   AF-A0AB38Z7Y9-F1
#
_cell.length_a   1.000
_cell.length_b   1.000
_cell.length_c   1.000
_cell.angle_alpha   90.00
_cell.angle_beta   90.00
_cell.angle_gamma   90.00
#
_symmetry.space_group_name_H-M   'P 1'
#
loop_
_entity.id
_entity.type
_entity.pdbx_description
1 polymer ?
#
loop_
_entity_poly.entity_id
_entity_poly.type
_entity_poly.pdbx_seq_one_letter_code
_entity_poly.pdbx_strand_id
1 'polypeptide(L)' 'MSTRSEALNRILKPEHRQAGFSLDEDEDFLYLKRGDKVVAVWNANKATADIAVAEANRRMTEVREQEG' A
#
# COMPACT_ATOMS: atom_id res chain seq x y z
N MET A 1 -17.15 -2.08 -1.25
CA MET A 1 -15.84 -1.75 -0.63
C MET A 1 -16.12 -1.00 0.66
N SER A 2 -15.43 -1.34 1.74
CA SER A 2 -15.57 -0.65 3.02
C SER A 2 -15.09 0.81 2.86
N THR A 3 -15.78 1.76 3.50
CA THR A 3 -15.41 3.19 3.51
C THR A 3 -14.01 3.44 4.07
N ARG A 4 -13.46 2.45 4.80
CA ARG A 4 -12.15 2.50 5.43
C ARG A 4 -10.99 2.22 4.46
N SER A 5 -11.13 1.23 3.57
CA SER A 5 -10.12 0.97 2.52
C SER A 5 -9.97 2.17 1.59
N GLU A 6 -11.05 2.90 1.30
CA GLU A 6 -10.97 4.14 0.51
C GLU A 6 -10.17 5.25 1.23
N ALA A 7 -10.35 5.39 2.54
CA ALA A 7 -9.60 6.35 3.34
C ALA A 7 -8.10 6.01 3.38
N LEU A 8 -7.76 4.71 3.51
CA LEU A 8 -6.37 4.24 3.49
C LEU A 8 -5.70 4.51 2.14
N ASN A 9 -6.39 4.26 1.03
CA ASN A 9 -5.84 4.51 -0.31
C ASN A 9 -5.57 6.00 -0.59
N ARG A 10 -6.14 6.94 0.19
CA ARG A 10 -5.79 8.37 0.10
C ARG A 10 -4.41 8.69 0.68
N ILE A 11 -3.88 7.82 1.54
CA ILE A 11 -2.53 7.96 2.12
C ILE A 11 -1.46 7.63 1.06
N LEU A 12 -1.80 6.81 0.06
CA LEU A 12 -0.95 6.57 -1.09
C LEU A 12 -0.90 7.79 -2.02
N LYS A 13 0.32 8.17 -2.41
CA LYS A 13 0.55 9.17 -3.46
C LYS A 13 -0.13 8.74 -4.78
N PRO A 14 -0.55 9.68 -5.64
CA PRO A 14 -1.14 9.37 -6.95
C PRO A 14 -0.29 8.42 -7.80
N GLU A 15 1.03 8.60 -7.76
CA GLU A 15 2.01 7.80 -8.50
C GLU A 15 2.05 6.33 -8.05
N HIS A 16 1.88 6.02 -6.76
CA HIS A 16 1.74 4.63 -6.28
C HIS A 16 0.48 3.96 -6.85
N ARG A 17 -0.64 4.70 -6.86
CA ARG A 17 -1.91 4.21 -7.39
C ARG A 17 -1.83 3.97 -8.90
N GLN A 18 -1.15 4.84 -9.64
CA GLN A 18 -0.87 4.64 -11.06
C GLN A 18 0.02 3.41 -11.32
N ALA A 19 0.94 3.10 -10.42
CA ALA A 19 1.76 1.88 -10.47
C ALA A 19 1.01 0.60 -10.02
N GLY A 20 -0.29 0.71 -9.73
CA GLY A 20 -1.16 -0.42 -9.36
C GLY A 20 -1.12 -0.78 -7.88
N PHE A 21 -0.52 0.05 -7.03
CA PHE A 21 -0.54 -0.17 -5.59
C PHE A 21 -1.89 0.23 -4.96
N SER A 22 -2.34 -0.59 -4.01
CA SER A 22 -3.51 -0.30 -3.17
C SER A 22 -3.28 -0.78 -1.74
N LEU A 23 -3.97 -0.14 -0.81
CA LEU A 23 -4.06 -0.59 0.59
C LEU A 23 -5.41 -1.24 0.84
N ASP A 24 -5.41 -2.32 1.61
CA ASP A 24 -6.61 -2.96 2.13
C ASP A 24 -6.39 -3.31 3.60
N GLU A 25 -7.43 -3.39 4.40
CA GLU A 25 -7.31 -3.78 5.81
C GLU A 25 -8.46 -4.70 6.23
N ASP A 26 -8.20 -5.53 7.22
CA ASP A 26 -9.23 -6.21 8.02
C ASP A 26 -9.10 -5.79 9.49
N GLU A 27 -9.69 -6.57 10.41
CA GLU A 27 -9.66 -6.26 11.84
C GLU A 27 -8.26 -6.28 12.45
N ASP A 28 -7.36 -7.10 11.89
CA ASP A 28 -6.06 -7.41 12.48
C ASP A 28 -4.88 -6.90 11.64
N PHE A 29 -5.07 -6.71 10.33
CA PHE A 29 -3.99 -6.47 9.39
C PHE A 29 -4.25 -5.35 8.38
N LEU A 30 -3.16 -4.69 8.00
CA LEU A 30 -3.05 -3.81 6.84
C LEU A 30 -2.23 -4.51 5.75
N TYR A 31 -2.74 -4.50 4.54
CA TYR A 31 -2.16 -5.11 3.36
C TYR A 31 -1.76 -4.04 2.35
N LEU A 32 -0.52 -4.08 1.88
CA LEU A 32 -0.13 -3.40 0.64
C LEU A 32 -0.20 -4.41 -0.50
N LYS A 33 -0.95 -4.07 -1.55
CA LYS A 33 -1.16 -4.90 -2.73
C LYS A 33 -0.65 -4.22 -3.98
N ARG A 34 -0.20 -4.98 -4.98
CA ARG A 34 0.03 -4.54 -6.37
C ARG A 34 -0.81 -5.43 -7.28
N GLY A 35 -1.92 -4.91 -7.80
CA GLY A 35 -2.95 -5.74 -8.42
C GLY A 35 -3.49 -6.78 -7.43
N ASP A 36 -3.51 -8.06 -7.83
CA ASP A 36 -4.04 -9.15 -7.00
C ASP A 36 -3.04 -9.72 -5.98
N LYS A 37 -1.79 -9.23 -5.98
CA LYS A 37 -0.72 -9.76 -5.12
C LYS A 37 -0.54 -8.91 -3.87
N VAL A 38 -0.50 -9.54 -2.71
CA VAL A 38 -0.04 -8.92 -1.46
C VAL A 38 1.48 -8.84 -1.47
N VAL A 39 2.03 -7.65 -1.26
CA VAL A 39 3.49 -7.40 -1.28
C VAL A 39 4.06 -7.10 0.10
N ALA A 40 3.21 -6.67 1.05
CA ALA A 40 3.55 -6.48 2.45
C ALA A 40 2.31 -6.55 3.33
N VAL A 41 2.51 -6.97 4.59
CA VAL A 41 1.48 -7.12 5.62
C VAL A 41 2.00 -6.57 6.93
N TRP A 42 1.13 -5.89 7.67
CA TRP A 42 1.43 -5.37 9.00
C TRP A 42 0.21 -5.50 9.90
N ASN A 43 0.40 -5.47 11.23
CA ASN A 43 -0.72 -5.41 12.18
C ASN A 43 -1.47 -4.07 12.05
N ALA A 44 -2.80 -4.08 12.00
CA ALA A 44 -3.64 -2.89 11.91
C ALA A 44 -3.62 -2.09 13.22
N ASN A 45 -2.63 -1.20 13.36
CA ASN A 45 -2.60 -0.19 14.41
C ASN A 45 -2.29 1.19 13.81
N LYS A 46 -2.52 2.26 14.58
CA LYS A 46 -2.43 3.64 14.08
C LYS A 46 -1.03 4.02 13.56
N ALA A 47 0.04 3.36 14.02
CA ALA A 47 1.41 3.59 13.56
C ALA A 47 1.73 2.89 12.22
N THR A 48 0.88 1.96 11.81
CA THR A 48 1.14 1.08 10.67
C THR A 48 0.92 1.76 9.32
N ALA A 49 0.05 2.77 9.24
CA ALA A 49 -0.21 3.49 7.99
C ALA A 49 1.03 4.23 7.46
N ASP A 50 1.82 4.86 8.35
CA ASP A 50 3.05 5.56 7.96
C ASP A 50 4.12 4.59 7.46
N ILE A 51 4.21 3.39 8.06
CA ILE A 51 5.11 2.32 7.62
C ILE A 51 4.72 1.84 6.22
N ALA A 52 3.43 1.70 5.94
CA ALA A 52 2.95 1.28 4.62
C ALA A 52 3.31 2.30 3.51
N VAL A 53 3.30 3.60 3.82
CA VAL A 53 3.74 4.65 2.87
C VAL A 53 5.24 4.55 2.61
N ALA A 54 6.05 4.36 3.66
CA ALA A 54 7.50 4.22 3.51
C ALA A 54 7.86 3.01 2.63
N GLU A 55 7.20 1.87 2.85
CA GLU A 55 7.41 0.67 2.04
C GLU A 55 6.94 0.85 0.59
N ALA A 56 5.80 1.53 0.36
CA ALA A 56 5.34 1.82 -0.99
C ALA A 56 6.35 2.66 -1.79
N ASN A 57 6.97 3.67 -1.16
CA ASN A 57 8.05 4.44 -1.81
C ASN A 57 9.25 3.55 -2.16
N ARG A 58 9.67 2.66 -1.24
CA ARG A 58 10.80 1.73 -1.46
C ARG A 58 10.54 0.81 -2.66
N ARG A 59 9.34 0.23 -2.73
CA ARG A 59 8.93 -0.67 -3.83
C ARG A 59 8.81 0.04 -5.16
N MET A 60 8.38 1.31 -5.18
CA MET A 60 8.29 2.07 -6.43
C MET A 60 9.67 2.31 -7.05
N THR A 61 10.70 2.53 -6.24
CA THR A 61 12.09 2.65 -6.73
C THR A 61 12.57 1.32 -7.35
N GLU A 62 12.32 0.19 -6.68
CA GLU A 62 12.69 -1.14 -7.19
C GLU A 62 12.04 -1.46 -8.55
N VAL A 63 10.78 -1.06 -8.76
CA VAL A 63 10.07 -1.28 -10.04
C VAL A 63 10.66 -0.44 -11.16
N ARG A 64 11.04 0.82 -10.89
CA ARG A 64 11.67 1.70 -11.89
C ARG A 64 13.03 1.18 -12.35
N GLU A 65 13.76 0.46 -11.50
CA GLU A 65 15.06 -0.14 -11.82
C GLU A 65 14.94 -1.46 -12.59
N GLN A 66 13.80 -2.16 -12.51
CA GLN A 66 13.57 -3.43 -13.22
C GLN A 66 12.92 -3.26 -14.60
N GLU A 67 12.26 -2.12 -14.84
CA GLU A 67 11.57 -1.81 -16.09
C GLU A 67 12.38 -0.91 -17.05
N GLY A 68 13.62 -0.53 -16.69
CA GLY A 68 14.57 0.22 -17.52
C GLY A 68 15.75 -0.62 -17.99
#